data_AF-A0A958ITG8-F1
#
_entry.id   AF-A0A958ITG8-F1
#
_cell.length_a   1.000
_cell.length_b   1.000
_cell.length_c   1.000
_cell.angle_alpha   90.00
_cell.angle_beta   90.00
_cell.angle_gamma   90.00
#
_symmetry.space_group_name_H-M   'P 1'
#
loop_
_entity.id
_entity.type
_entity.pdbx_description
1 polymer ?
#
loop_
_entity_poly.entity_id
_entity_poly.type
_entity_poly.pdbx_seq_one_letter_code
_entity_poly.pdbx_strand_id
1 'polypeptide(L)'
;MNKPGLFNRLLLGIKNYPWKFLIGVFIAYSVIWTILEPLLAFFPDFQSGGIFKYTLMVLLSIVVAASRIIPETEVSFHLPGTNTNIQIFFGDLF
;
A
#
# COMPACT_ATOMS: atom_id res chain seq x y z
N MET A 1 -15.09 17.31 -13.39
CA MET A 1 -13.72 16.75 -13.41
C MET A 1 -13.81 15.24 -13.27
N ASN A 2 -13.34 14.49 -14.27
CA ASN A 2 -13.26 13.03 -14.18
C ASN A 2 -12.11 12.67 -13.22
N LYS A 3 -12.43 12.04 -12.08
CA LYS A 3 -11.39 11.51 -11.20
C LYS A 3 -10.63 10.43 -11.99
N PRO A 4 -9.29 10.48 -12.08
CA PRO A 4 -8.54 9.41 -12.72
C PRO A 4 -8.83 8.09 -11.99
N GLY A 5 -9.03 7.03 -12.75
CA GLY A 5 -9.31 5.70 -12.20
C GLY A 5 -8.23 5.28 -11.20
N LEU A 6 -8.62 4.46 -10.21
CA LEU A 6 -7.74 4.00 -9.13
C LEU A 6 -6.45 3.36 -9.68
N PHE A 7 -6.57 2.65 -10.81
CA PHE A 7 -5.44 2.03 -11.51
C PHE A 7 -4.43 3.06 -12.03
N ASN A 8 -4.89 4.18 -12.63
CA ASN A 8 -3.99 5.23 -13.13
C ASN A 8 -3.24 5.90 -11.99
N ARG A 9 -3.90 6.13 -10.85
CA ARG A 9 -3.27 6.71 -9.65
C ARG A 9 -2.21 5.80 -9.05
N LEU A 10 -2.48 4.49 -9.02
CA LEU A 10 -1.50 3.49 -8.62
C LEU A 10 -0.29 3.49 -9.57
N LEU A 11 -0.53 3.51 -10.88
CA LEU A 11 0.53 3.52 -11.88
C LEU A 11 1.41 4.77 -11.77
N LEU A 12 0.79 5.93 -11.55
CA LEU A 12 1.47 7.20 -11.30
C LEU A 12 2.30 7.18 -10.01
N GLY A 13 1.74 6.65 -8.92
CA GLY A 13 2.47 6.51 -7.65
C GLY A 13 3.70 5.61 -7.79
N ILE A 14 3.56 4.47 -8.47
CA ILE A 14 4.68 3.53 -8.74
C ILE A 14 5.72 4.19 -9.65
N LYS A 15 5.29 4.90 -10.70
CA LYS A 15 6.19 5.60 -11.63
C LYS A 15 6.97 6.73 -10.95
N ASN A 16 6.32 7.50 -10.10
CA ASN A 16 6.93 8.66 -9.44
C ASN A 16 7.86 8.25 -8.29
N TYR A 17 7.56 7.15 -7.60
CA TYR A 17 8.33 6.69 -6.43
C TYR A 17 8.63 5.18 -6.44
N PRO A 18 9.34 4.67 -7.47
CA PRO A 18 9.57 3.23 -7.63
C PRO A 18 10.38 2.63 -6.47
N TRP A 19 11.35 3.36 -5.94
CA TRP A 19 12.15 2.91 -4.81
C TRP A 19 11.36 2.82 -3.51
N LYS A 20 10.47 3.79 -3.25
CA LYS A 20 9.59 3.72 -2.06
C LYS A 20 8.64 2.54 -2.16
N PHE A 21 8.19 2.21 -3.37
CA PHE A 21 7.35 1.03 -3.62
C PHE A 21 8.11 -0.25 -3.32
N LEU A 22 9.30 -0.43 -3.89
CA LEU A 22 10.12 -1.62 -3.67
C LEU A 22 10.46 -1.82 -2.19
N ILE A 23 10.88 -0.76 -1.49
CA ILE A 23 11.15 -0.81 -0.05
C ILE A 23 9.87 -1.18 0.72
N GLY A 24 8.73 -0.60 0.35
CA GLY A 24 7.43 -0.92 0.95
C GLY A 24 7.05 -2.39 0.77
N VAL A 25 7.24 -2.95 -0.43
CA VAL A 25 6.99 -4.37 -0.72
C VAL A 25 7.90 -5.25 0.13
N PHE A 26 9.19 -4.93 0.22
CA PHE A 26 10.15 -5.72 0.99
C PHE A 26 9.84 -5.72 2.49
N ILE A 27 9.48 -4.55 3.04
CA ILE A 27 9.07 -4.42 4.45
C ILE A 27 7.77 -5.20 4.71
N ALA A 28 6.76 -5.04 3.85
CA ALA A 28 5.49 -5.75 3.99
C ALA A 28 5.70 -7.28 3.92
N TYR A 29 6.52 -7.73 2.98
CA TYR A 29 6.90 -9.14 2.86
C TYR A 29 7.59 -9.65 4.12
N SER A 30 8.57 -8.91 4.63
CA SER A 30 9.30 -9.27 5.84
C SER A 30 8.36 -9.42 7.03
N VAL A 31 7.45 -8.46 7.24
CA VAL A 31 6.47 -8.51 8.34
C VAL A 31 5.52 -9.71 8.19
N ILE A 32 4.96 -9.91 7.00
CA ILE A 32 4.06 -11.04 6.73
C ILE A 32 4.79 -12.36 6.96
N TRP A 33 6.04 -12.47 6.50
CA TRP A 33 6.86 -13.66 6.68
C TRP A 33 7.20 -13.94 8.14
N THR A 34 7.63 -12.93 8.88
CA THR A 34 7.95 -13.05 10.31
C THR A 34 6.74 -13.48 11.15
N ILE A 35 5.52 -13.16 10.73
CA ILE A 35 4.29 -13.60 11.43
C ILE A 35 3.84 -14.98 10.96
N LEU A 36 3.86 -15.24 9.65
CA LEU A 36 3.29 -16.45 9.08
C LEU A 36 4.19 -17.67 9.29
N GLU A 37 5.51 -17.50 9.27
CA GLU A 37 6.47 -18.61 9.43
C GLU A 37 6.33 -19.29 10.81
N PRO A 38 6.32 -18.56 11.94
CA PRO A 38 6.09 -19.16 13.24
C PRO A 38 4.68 -19.71 13.37
N LEU A 39 3.67 -19.04 12.78
CA LEU A 39 2.28 -19.48 12.86
C LEU A 39 2.07 -20.83 12.18
N LEU A 40 2.71 -21.05 11.02
CA LEU A 40 2.65 -22.34 10.32
C LEU A 40 3.44 -23.45 11.03
N ALA A 41 4.42 -23.11 11.87
CA ALA A 41 5.10 -24.10 12.71
C ALA A 41 4.16 -24.74 13.75
N PHE A 42 3.08 -24.05 14.16
CA PHE A 42 2.06 -24.61 15.05
C PHE A 42 1.02 -25.50 14.33
N PHE A 43 0.93 -25.41 13.01
CA PHE A 43 -0.08 -26.10 12.20
C PHE A 43 0.58 -26.84 11.02
N PRO A 44 1.29 -27.95 11.28
CA PRO A 44 2.03 -28.69 10.24
C PRO A 44 1.15 -29.21 9.10
N ASP A 45 -0.14 -29.48 9.35
CA ASP A 45 -1.09 -29.94 8.33
C ASP A 45 -1.37 -28.89 7.24
N PHE A 46 -1.13 -27.60 7.53
CA PHE A 46 -1.31 -26.48 6.61
C PHE A 46 -0.03 -26.09 5.88
N GLN A 47 1.03 -26.91 5.91
CA GLN A 47 2.21 -26.75 5.07
C GLN A 47 1.89 -27.07 3.60
N SER A 48 0.97 -26.33 2.99
CA SER A 48 0.75 -26.34 1.56
C SER A 48 2.05 -25.90 0.86
N GLY A 49 2.46 -26.67 -0.16
CA GLY A 49 3.76 -26.59 -0.81
C GLY A 49 4.32 -25.19 -1.02
N GLY A 50 5.64 -25.06 -0.75
CA GLY A 50 6.33 -23.78 -0.54
C GLY A 50 6.06 -22.70 -1.59
N ILE A 51 5.99 -23.05 -2.88
CA ILE A 51 5.82 -22.07 -3.97
C ILE A 51 4.49 -21.30 -3.86
N PHE A 52 3.38 -21.97 -3.53
CA PHE A 52 2.08 -21.32 -3.46
C PHE A 52 2.02 -20.31 -2.29
N LYS A 53 2.55 -20.71 -1.14
CA LYS A 53 2.69 -19.87 0.05
C LYS A 53 3.48 -18.60 -0.25
N TYR A 54 4.69 -18.73 -0.82
CA TYR A 54 5.52 -17.56 -1.11
C TYR A 54 4.89 -16.65 -2.17
N THR A 55 4.22 -17.22 -3.18
CA THR A 55 3.53 -16.43 -4.21
C THR A 55 2.41 -15.59 -3.61
N LEU A 56 1.60 -16.18 -2.71
CA LEU A 56 0.52 -15.47 -2.03
C LEU A 56 1.07 -14.35 -1.13
N MET A 57 2.17 -14.60 -0.41
CA MET A 57 2.80 -13.60 0.45
C MET A 57 3.34 -12.41 -0.36
N VAL A 58 3.97 -12.66 -1.50
CA VAL A 58 4.46 -11.59 -2.39
C VAL A 58 3.28 -10.77 -2.93
N LEU A 59 2.20 -11.41 -3.37
CA LEU A 59 1.00 -10.71 -3.84
C LEU A 59 0.39 -9.81 -2.76
N LEU A 60 0.24 -10.32 -1.53
CA LEU A 60 -0.27 -9.51 -0.41
C LEU A 60 0.65 -8.33 -0.10
N SER A 61 1.96 -8.54 -0.14
CA SER A 61 2.96 -7.49 0.09
C SER A 61 2.88 -6.38 -0.95
N ILE A 62 2.66 -6.75 -2.22
CA ILE A 62 2.45 -5.82 -3.33
C ILE A 62 1.19 -4.99 -3.11
N VAL A 63 0.07 -5.61 -2.73
CA VAL A 63 -1.19 -4.90 -2.46
C VAL A 63 -1.04 -3.91 -1.30
N VAL A 64 -0.38 -4.32 -0.22
CA VAL A 64 -0.12 -3.45 0.94
C VAL A 64 0.76 -2.26 0.55
N ALA A 65 1.87 -2.51 -0.16
CA ALA A 65 2.76 -1.44 -0.61
C ALA A 65 2.09 -0.49 -1.60
N ALA A 66 1.29 -1.04 -2.52
CA ALA A 66 0.50 -0.28 -3.49
C ALA A 66 -0.47 0.67 -2.78
N SER A 67 -1.19 0.20 -1.76
CA SER A 67 -2.13 1.03 -1.00
C SER A 67 -1.48 2.24 -0.33
N ARG A 68 -0.21 2.14 0.08
CA ARG A 68 0.55 3.21 0.74
C ARG A 68 1.12 4.26 -0.20
N ILE A 69 1.20 3.96 -1.49
CA ILE A 69 1.80 4.84 -2.51
C ILE A 69 0.75 5.60 -3.31
N ILE A 70 -0.53 5.28 -3.14
CA ILE A 70 -1.61 6.03 -3.76
C ILE A 70 -1.52 7.48 -3.24
N PRO A 71 -1.30 8.47 -4.12
CA PRO A 71 -1.22 9.85 -3.70
C PRO A 71 -2.57 10.31 -3.16
N GLU A 72 -2.55 11.03 -2.04
CA GLU A 72 -3.74 11.65 -1.47
C GLU A 72 -4.28 12.71 -2.43
N THR A 73 -5.59 12.65 -2.73
CA THR A 73 -6.24 13.59 -3.67
C THR A 73 -6.74 14.84 -2.96
N GLU A 74 -6.86 14.78 -1.64
CA GLU A 74 -7.44 15.81 -0.81
C GLU A 74 -6.70 15.84 0.52
N VAL A 75 -6.32 17.03 0.96
CA VAL A 75 -5.78 17.27 2.30
C VAL A 75 -6.65 18.34 2.95
N SER A 76 -7.27 18.00 4.08
CA SER A 76 -8.07 18.94 4.87
C SER A 76 -7.34 19.28 6.16
N PHE A 77 -7.18 20.56 6.46
CA PHE A 77 -6.68 21.01 7.75
C PHE A 77 -7.52 22.14 8.34
N HIS A 78 -7.69 22.08 9.66
CA HIS A 78 -8.46 23.05 10.42
C HIS A 78 -7.57 24.23 10.83
N LEU A 79 -8.05 25.47 10.64
CA LEU A 79 -7.31 26.64 11.11
C LEU A 79 -7.56 26.85 12.61
N PRO A 80 -6.54 26.72 13.47
CA PRO A 80 -6.70 26.91 14.90
C PRO A 80 -7.16 28.35 15.20
N GLY A 81 -8.20 28.49 16.04
CA GLY A 81 -8.78 29.79 16.41
C GLY A 81 -9.90 30.30 15.50
N THR A 82 -10.31 29.52 14.49
CA THR A 82 -11.46 29.84 13.63
C THR A 82 -12.33 28.60 13.42
N ASN A 83 -13.61 28.77 13.07
CA ASN A 83 -14.46 27.64 12.68
C ASN A 83 -14.32 27.29 11.18
N THR A 84 -13.12 27.51 10.61
CA THR A 84 -12.85 27.37 9.19
C THR A 84 -12.03 26.10 8.94
N ASN A 85 -12.46 25.29 7.97
CA ASN A 85 -11.72 24.11 7.51
C ASN A 85 -11.28 24.36 6.06
N ILE A 86 -9.97 24.25 5.78
CA ILE A 86 -9.44 24.41 4.44
C ILE A 86 -9.25 23.02 3.84
N GLN A 87 -9.93 22.78 2.73
CA GLN A 87 -9.78 21.57 1.93
C GLN A 87 -8.97 21.92 0.67
N ILE A 88 -7.78 21.32 0.54
CA ILE A 88 -6.96 21.43 -0.65
C ILE A 88 -7.23 20.19 -1.51
N PHE A 89 -7.87 20.40 -2.66
CA PHE A 89 -8.03 19.37 -3.68
C PHE A 89 -6.87 19.47 -4.67
N PHE A 90 -5.99 18.47 -4.68
CA PHE A 90 -4.97 18.35 -5.70
C PHE A 90 -5.62 17.78 -6.96
N GLY A 91 -6.24 18.64 -7.77
CA GLY A 91 -6.60 18.31 -9.15
C GLY A 91 -5.38 18.33 -10.07
N ASP A 92 -5.35 17.49 -11.11
CA ASP A 92 -4.45 17.37 -12.29
C ASP A 92 -2.95 17.75 -12.17
N LEU A 93 -2.43 17.93 -10.97
CA LEU A 93 -1.02 18.26 -10.71
C LEU A 93 -0.08 17.05 -10.89
N PHE A 94 -0.61 15.87 -11.20
CA PHE A 94 0.15 14.66 -11.57
C PHE A 94 -0.63 13.72 -12.48
#